data_AF-A0A293LN56-F1
#
_entry.id   AF-A0A293LN56-F1
#
_cell.length_a   1.000
_cell.length_b   1.000
_cell.length_c   1.000
_cell.angle_alpha   90.00
_cell.angle_beta   90.00
_cell.angle_gamma   90.00
#
_symmetry.space_group_name_H-M   'P 1'
#
loop_
_entity.id
_entity.type
_entity.pdbx_description
1 polymer ?
#
loop_
_entity_poly.entity_id
_entity_poly.type
_entity_poly.pdbx_seq_one_letter_code
_entity_poly.pdbx_strand_id
1 'polypeptide(L)'
;MLYRHSYLPMKAKLVIYNALYLSHVNYCYLVWGTSSQENVQSLFILQKKAVRAICNAEYNSSTQNLFTDLSLVKITDLYNYRLLTMYRRMTLQNNPYFDDLVQLRRRELDRSLRTTASWWVPRSRTFYGTQLISYRLPKLLNAYGELNFLNLSATDITFLFLSANN
;
A
#
# COMPACT_ATOMS: atom_id res chain seq x y z
N MET A 1 3.09 18.02 18.07
CA MET A 1 1.83 18.51 18.66
C MET A 1 1.07 17.45 19.46
N LEU A 2 1.01 16.16 19.06
CA LEU A 2 0.21 15.15 19.80
C LEU A 2 0.87 14.54 21.06
N TYR A 3 2.21 14.58 21.20
CA TYR A 3 2.91 13.97 22.35
C TYR A 3 2.53 14.60 23.71
N ARG A 4 2.07 15.85 23.71
CA ARG A 4 1.82 16.64 24.93
C ARG A 4 0.43 16.40 25.53
N HIS A 5 -0.45 15.70 24.81
CA HIS A 5 -1.81 15.40 25.26
C HIS A 5 -1.90 13.96 25.78
N SER A 6 -1.17 13.68 26.86
CA SER A 6 -1.17 12.37 27.53
C SER A 6 -2.56 11.96 28.03
N TYR A 7 -3.40 12.94 28.37
CA TYR A 7 -4.71 12.77 29.00
C TYR A 7 -5.84 12.25 28.09
N LEU A 8 -5.66 12.25 26.76
CA LEU A 8 -6.69 11.75 25.86
C LEU A 8 -6.65 10.22 25.75
N PRO A 9 -7.81 9.53 25.73
CA PRO A 9 -7.85 8.09 25.53
C PRO A 9 -7.35 7.74 24.13
N MET A 10 -6.70 6.58 24.00
CA MET A 10 -6.10 6.10 22.75
C MET A 10 -7.08 6.10 21.57
N LYS A 11 -8.34 5.73 21.81
CA LYS A 11 -9.42 5.74 20.80
C LYS A 11 -9.65 7.14 20.22
N ALA A 12 -9.67 8.18 21.06
CA ALA A 12 -9.86 9.56 20.59
C ALA A 12 -8.68 10.04 19.74
N LYS A 13 -7.45 9.69 20.15
CA LYS A 13 -6.24 10.00 19.36
C LYS A 13 -6.27 9.32 17.99
N LEU A 14 -6.77 8.09 17.93
CA LEU A 14 -6.93 7.33 16.69
C LEU A 14 -7.97 7.99 15.77
N VAL A 15 -9.09 8.46 16.31
CA VAL A 15 -10.08 9.23 15.53
C VAL A 15 -9.46 10.51 14.95
N ILE A 16 -8.70 11.24 15.75
CA ILE A 16 -7.99 12.46 15.28
C ILE A 16 -6.99 12.12 14.17
N TYR A 17 -6.24 11.03 14.34
CA TYR A 17 -5.32 10.53 13.30
C TYR A 17 -6.06 10.19 12.01
N ASN A 18 -7.20 9.51 12.09
CA ASN A 18 -8.01 9.17 10.91
C ASN A 18 -8.60 10.43 10.24
N ALA A 19 -9.08 11.38 11.04
CA ALA A 19 -9.75 12.59 10.55
C ALA A 19 -8.79 13.59 9.91
N LEU A 20 -7.56 13.72 10.42
CA LEU A 20 -6.59 14.69 9.93
C LEU A 20 -5.53 14.04 9.06
N TYR A 21 -4.79 13.07 9.60
CA TYR A 21 -3.64 12.51 8.89
C TYR A 21 -4.08 11.60 7.74
N LEU A 22 -4.92 10.60 8.05
CA LEU A 22 -5.32 9.61 7.06
C LEU A 22 -6.16 10.24 5.94
N SER A 23 -7.03 11.20 6.25
CA SER A 23 -7.82 11.92 5.24
C SER A 23 -6.94 12.66 4.23
N HIS A 24 -5.92 13.40 4.68
CA HIS A 24 -4.98 14.10 3.81
C HIS A 24 -4.12 13.14 2.99
N VAL A 25 -3.59 12.08 3.62
CA VAL A 25 -2.82 11.05 2.90
C VAL A 25 -3.70 10.37 1.85
N ASN A 26 -4.96 10.11 2.17
CA ASN A 26 -5.91 9.49 1.25
C ASN A 26 -6.24 10.38 0.05
N TYR A 27 -6.41 11.68 0.29
CA TYR A 27 -6.70 12.68 -0.75
C TYR A 27 -5.49 12.85 -1.69
N CYS A 28 -4.30 13.07 -1.14
CA CYS A 28 -3.08 13.30 -1.91
C CYS A 28 -2.49 12.01 -2.51
N TYR A 29 -3.20 10.89 -2.48
CA TYR A 29 -2.71 9.57 -2.89
C TYR A 29 -2.09 9.54 -4.28
N LEU A 30 -2.73 10.19 -5.25
CA LEU A 30 -2.23 10.25 -6.62
C LEU A 30 -0.90 11.01 -6.74
N VAL A 31 -0.72 12.02 -5.90
CA VAL A 31 0.47 12.89 -5.92
C VAL A 31 1.66 12.20 -5.24
N TRP A 32 1.48 11.72 -4.00
CA TRP A 32 2.60 11.10 -3.29
C TRP A 32 2.90 9.68 -3.80
N GLY A 33 1.93 8.97 -4.36
CA GLY A 33 2.12 7.62 -4.91
C GLY A 33 3.05 7.58 -6.13
N THR A 34 3.15 8.68 -6.88
CA THR A 34 4.08 8.85 -8.01
C THR A 34 5.28 9.74 -7.66
N SER A 35 5.46 10.06 -6.39
CA SER A 35 6.57 10.91 -5.96
C SER A 35 7.88 10.11 -5.81
N SER A 36 8.99 10.83 -5.62
CA SER A 36 10.28 10.26 -5.24
C SER A 36 10.21 9.50 -3.90
N GLN A 37 11.10 8.52 -3.74
CA GLN A 37 11.22 7.72 -2.52
C GLN A 37 11.50 8.59 -1.28
N GLU A 38 12.24 9.68 -1.43
CA GLU A 38 12.58 10.64 -0.37
C GLU A 38 11.33 11.30 0.23
N ASN A 39 10.38 11.69 -0.64
CA ASN A 39 9.11 12.28 -0.20
C ASN A 39 8.25 11.25 0.54
N VAL A 40 8.20 10.01 0.04
CA VAL A 40 7.49 8.90 0.71
C VAL A 40 8.12 8.60 2.07
N GLN A 41 9.45 8.61 2.18
CA GLN A 41 10.16 8.45 3.45
C GLN A 41 9.83 9.58 4.43
N SER A 42 9.75 10.81 3.96
CA SER A 42 9.37 11.96 4.78
C SER A 42 7.96 11.81 5.35
N LEU A 43 7.01 11.37 4.52
CA LEU A 43 5.65 11.02 4.96
C LEU A 43 5.64 9.86 5.97
N PHE A 44 6.46 8.83 5.75
CA PHE A 44 6.59 7.70 6.67
C PHE A 44 7.17 8.12 8.03
N ILE A 45 8.11 9.08 8.06
CA ILE A 45 8.63 9.65 9.32
C ILE A 45 7.51 10.39 10.06
N LEU A 46 6.67 11.15 9.36
CA LEU A 46 5.50 11.79 9.96
C LEU A 46 4.50 10.76 10.50
N GLN A 47 4.27 9.66 9.78
CA GLN A 47 3.41 8.57 10.24
C GLN A 47 3.91 7.99 11.56
N LYS A 48 5.20 7.66 11.65
CA LYS A 48 5.82 7.14 12.87
C LYS A 48 5.69 8.11 14.05
N LYS A 49 5.87 9.41 13.80
CA LYS A 49 5.67 10.44 14.84
C LYS A 49 4.23 10.47 15.34
N ALA A 50 3.25 10.33 14.45
CA ALA A 50 1.84 10.28 14.82
C ALA A 50 1.51 9.01 15.63
N VAL A 51 1.95 7.84 15.16
CA VAL A 51 1.75 6.55 15.84
C VAL A 51 2.35 6.55 17.25
N ARG A 52 3.58 7.04 17.42
CA ARG A 52 4.19 7.18 18.76
C ARG A 52 3.37 8.07 19.68
N ALA A 53 2.80 9.15 19.15
CA ALA A 53 1.98 10.05 19.95
C ALA A 53 0.62 9.44 20.34
N ILE A 54 0.07 8.54 19.53
CA ILE A 54 -1.15 7.77 19.88
C ILE A 54 -0.86 6.84 21.05
N CYS A 55 0.24 6.08 20.98
CA CYS A 55 0.62 5.10 21.98
C CYS A 55 1.38 5.68 23.20
N ASN A 56 1.63 6.99 23.24
CA ASN A 56 2.50 7.64 24.22
C ASN A 56 3.88 6.97 24.35
N ALA A 57 4.39 6.42 23.24
CA ALA A 57 5.65 5.69 23.23
C ALA A 57 6.84 6.66 23.21
N GLU A 58 7.96 6.26 23.82
CA GLU A 58 9.18 7.06 23.84
C GLU A 58 9.72 7.34 22.43
N TYR A 59 10.48 8.42 22.29
CA TYR A 59 11.03 8.86 21.00
C TYR A 59 11.87 7.77 20.31
N ASN A 60 12.65 7.00 21.09
CA ASN A 60 13.54 5.95 20.60
C ASN A 60 12.89 4.56 20.51
N SER A 61 11.62 4.42 20.93
CA SER A 61 10.94 3.14 20.89
C SER A 61 10.73 2.63 19.45
N SER A 62 10.81 1.30 19.29
CA SER A 62 10.51 0.63 18.03
C SER A 62 9.04 0.82 17.68
N THR A 63 8.76 1.34 16.49
CA THR A 63 7.38 1.56 16.02
C THR A 63 6.76 0.35 15.36
N GLN A 64 7.53 -0.71 15.10
CA GLN A 64 7.08 -1.85 14.29
C GLN A 64 5.87 -2.54 14.93
N ASN A 65 5.97 -2.86 16.22
CA ASN A 65 4.88 -3.47 16.99
C ASN A 65 3.67 -2.53 17.12
N LEU A 66 3.89 -1.20 17.16
CA LEU A 66 2.80 -0.24 17.28
C LEU A 66 1.90 -0.22 16.03
N PHE A 67 2.45 -0.48 14.84
CA PHE A 67 1.64 -0.57 13.62
C PHE A 67 0.74 -1.80 13.61
N THR A 68 1.24 -2.93 14.10
CA THR A 68 0.45 -4.18 14.21
C THR A 68 -0.64 -4.03 15.26
N ASP A 69 -0.32 -3.46 16.42
CA ASP A 69 -1.28 -3.26 17.52
C ASP A 69 -2.42 -2.31 17.13
N LEU A 70 -2.11 -1.28 16.33
CA LEU A 70 -3.08 -0.32 15.82
C LEU A 70 -3.76 -0.75 14.52
N SER A 71 -3.38 -1.89 13.93
CA SER A 71 -3.84 -2.34 12.60
C SER A 71 -3.64 -1.28 11.49
N LEU A 72 -2.54 -0.54 11.54
CA LEU A 72 -2.24 0.55 10.61
C LEU A 72 -1.27 0.10 9.51
N VAL A 73 -1.67 0.31 8.26
CA VAL A 73 -0.82 0.07 7.09
C VAL A 73 0.23 1.19 6.96
N LYS A 74 1.49 0.80 6.73
CA LYS A 74 2.59 1.74 6.49
C LYS A 74 2.38 2.48 5.16
N ILE A 75 2.76 3.75 5.09
CA ILE A 75 2.63 4.54 3.85
C ILE A 75 3.38 3.93 2.67
N THR A 76 4.52 3.26 2.92
CA THR A 76 5.28 2.54 1.89
C THR A 76 4.43 1.49 1.19
N ASP A 77 3.58 0.81 1.96
CA ASP A 77 2.79 -0.33 1.51
C ASP A 77 1.38 0.09 1.10
N LEU A 78 0.93 1.25 1.59
CA LEU A 78 -0.39 1.81 1.35
C LEU A 78 -0.68 1.98 -0.15
N TYR A 79 0.34 2.28 -0.95
CA TYR A 79 0.18 2.35 -2.40
C TYR A 79 -0.15 0.99 -3.02
N ASN A 80 0.61 -0.04 -2.67
CA ASN A 80 0.41 -1.40 -3.14
C ASN A 80 -0.95 -1.95 -2.67
N TYR A 81 -1.30 -1.68 -1.41
CA TYR A 81 -2.60 -2.03 -0.83
C TYR A 81 -3.77 -1.44 -1.63
N ARG A 82 -3.71 -0.14 -1.93
CA ARG A 82 -4.75 0.55 -2.71
C ARG A 82 -4.83 0.04 -4.14
N LEU A 83 -3.67 -0.17 -4.78
CA LEU A 83 -3.61 -0.69 -6.14
C LEU A 83 -4.26 -2.08 -6.24
N LEU A 84 -3.98 -2.96 -5.28
CA LEU A 84 -4.55 -4.29 -5.22
C LEU A 84 -6.06 -4.28 -4.93
N THR A 85 -6.49 -3.41 -4.00
CA THR A 85 -7.90 -3.24 -3.66
C THR A 85 -8.70 -2.70 -4.85
N MET A 86 -8.13 -1.74 -5.60
CA MET A 86 -8.70 -1.22 -6.84
C MET A 86 -8.79 -2.33 -7.89
N TYR A 87 -7.70 -3.05 -8.14
CA TYR A 87 -7.67 -4.16 -9.09
C TYR A 87 -8.79 -5.16 -8.81
N ARG A 88 -8.90 -5.65 -7.57
CA ARG A 88 -9.95 -6.57 -7.18
C ARG A 88 -11.36 -6.00 -7.40
N ARG A 89 -11.59 -4.74 -7.02
CA ARG A 89 -12.91 -4.11 -7.20
C ARG A 89 -13.28 -4.04 -8.68
N MET A 90 -12.33 -3.65 -9.52
CA MET A 90 -12.55 -3.48 -10.96
C MET A 90 -12.77 -4.82 -11.66
N THR A 91 -12.03 -5.86 -11.28
CA THR A 91 -12.23 -7.21 -11.83
C THR A 91 -13.57 -7.80 -11.42
N LEU A 92 -14.02 -7.59 -10.17
CA LEU A 92 -15.36 -8.02 -9.73
C LEU A 92 -16.48 -7.28 -10.45
N GLN A 93 -16.25 -6.03 -10.85
CA GLN A 93 -17.21 -5.22 -11.60
C GLN A 93 -17.16 -5.46 -13.12
N ASN A 94 -16.21 -6.25 -13.62
CA ASN A 94 -15.98 -6.49 -15.05
C ASN A 94 -15.96 -5.20 -15.88
N ASN A 95 -15.22 -4.19 -15.42
CA ASN A 95 -15.18 -2.89 -16.08
C ASN A 95 -14.25 -2.92 -17.32
N PRO A 96 -14.77 -2.78 -18.56
CA PRO A 96 -13.97 -2.92 -19.77
C PRO A 96 -12.91 -1.81 -19.93
N TYR A 97 -13.17 -0.62 -19.40
CA TYR A 97 -12.22 0.49 -19.45
C TYR A 97 -10.97 0.20 -18.61
N PHE A 98 -11.13 -0.51 -17.49
CA PHE A 98 -10.00 -0.88 -16.66
C PHE A 98 -9.10 -1.89 -17.37
N ASP A 99 -9.68 -2.87 -18.06
CA ASP A 99 -8.92 -3.87 -18.79
C ASP A 99 -8.10 -3.24 -19.93
N ASP A 100 -8.66 -2.25 -20.63
CA ASP A 100 -7.94 -1.49 -21.66
C ASP A 100 -6.82 -0.60 -21.07
N LEU A 101 -7.03 -0.03 -19.87
CA LEU A 101 -6.01 0.78 -19.20
C LEU A 101 -4.81 -0.04 -18.71
N VAL A 102 -5.04 -1.26 -18.20
CA VAL A 102 -3.96 -2.08 -17.65
C VAL A 102 -3.29 -2.93 -18.73
N GLN A 103 -4.06 -3.45 -19.69
CA GLN A 103 -3.60 -4.37 -20.74
C GLN A 103 -2.86 -5.58 -20.14
N LEU A 104 -3.45 -6.20 -19.11
CA LEU A 104 -2.89 -7.38 -18.45
C LEU A 104 -2.77 -8.53 -19.45
N ARG A 105 -1.54 -8.96 -19.72
CA ARG A 105 -1.25 -10.13 -20.56
C ARG A 105 -0.58 -11.21 -19.71
N ARG A 106 -1.15 -12.42 -19.73
CA ARG A 106 -0.47 -13.62 -19.21
C ARG A 106 0.79 -13.84 -20.04
N ARG A 107 1.88 -14.18 -19.36
CA ARG A 107 3.11 -14.55 -20.05
C ARG A 107 3.00 -16.02 -20.46
N GLU A 108 2.83 -16.25 -21.75
CA GLU A 108 2.94 -17.60 -22.32
C GLU A 108 4.42 -17.98 -22.33
N LEU A 109 4.79 -18.95 -21.50
CA LEU A 109 6.13 -19.53 -21.47
C LEU A 109 6.03 -20.98 -21.92
N ASP A 110 6.73 -21.32 -23.01
CA ASP A 110 6.82 -22.69 -23.53
C ASP A 110 7.62 -23.63 -22.61
N ARG A 111 8.37 -23.07 -21.66
CA ARG A 111 9.19 -23.81 -20.69
C ARG A 111 9.24 -23.12 -19.33
N SER A 112 9.34 -23.92 -18.27
CA SER A 112 9.52 -23.41 -16.91
C SER A 112 10.88 -22.74 -16.75
N LEU A 113 10.88 -21.41 -16.61
CA LEU A 113 12.05 -20.65 -16.20
C LEU A 113 12.05 -20.53 -14.67
N ARG A 114 13.23 -20.47 -14.06
CA ARG A 114 13.41 -20.30 -12.60
C ARG A 114 12.68 -19.06 -12.04
N THR A 115 12.35 -18.09 -12.90
CA THR A 115 11.54 -16.91 -12.57
C THR A 115 10.10 -17.12 -13.06
N THR A 116 9.21 -17.53 -12.16
CA THR A 116 7.77 -17.74 -12.40
C THR A 116 7.00 -16.42 -12.39
N ALA A 117 7.31 -15.52 -13.32
CA ALA A 117 6.53 -14.30 -13.51
C ALA A 117 5.32 -14.59 -14.43
N SER A 118 4.14 -14.83 -13.82
CA SER A 118 2.90 -15.17 -14.53
C SER A 118 2.38 -14.06 -15.45
N TRP A 119 2.72 -12.79 -15.15
CA TRP A 119 2.27 -11.62 -15.90
C TRP A 119 3.40 -10.99 -16.72
N TRP A 120 3.09 -10.56 -17.94
CA TRP A 120 3.99 -9.76 -18.75
C TRP A 120 4.07 -8.33 -18.22
N VAL A 121 5.29 -7.79 -18.10
CA VAL A 121 5.53 -6.41 -17.63
C VAL A 121 6.11 -5.62 -18.80
N PRO A 122 5.53 -4.47 -19.17
CA PRO A 122 6.05 -3.65 -20.27
C PRO A 122 7.45 -3.11 -19.95
N ARG A 123 8.28 -2.94 -20.98
CA ARG A 123 9.55 -2.21 -20.82
C ARG A 123 9.28 -0.72 -20.88
N SER A 124 9.66 0.01 -19.82
CA SER A 124 9.67 1.47 -19.85
C SER A 124 11.10 1.99 -19.95
N ARG A 125 11.31 3.01 -20.80
CA ARG A 125 12.57 3.76 -20.89
C ARG A 125 12.57 4.99 -19.98
N THR A 126 11.39 5.45 -19.56
CA THR A 126 11.23 6.65 -18.73
C THR A 126 10.77 6.30 -17.33
N PHE A 127 11.12 7.16 -16.36
CA PHE A 127 10.66 7.00 -14.99
C PHE A 127 9.12 7.04 -14.92
N TYR A 128 8.49 7.98 -15.63
CA TYR A 128 7.03 8.09 -15.73
C TYR A 128 6.37 6.78 -16.18
N GLY A 129 6.91 6.09 -17.18
CA GLY A 129 6.33 4.83 -17.63
C GLY A 129 6.41 3.71 -16.59
N THR A 130 7.34 3.78 -15.62
CA THR A 130 7.37 2.84 -14.48
C THR A 130 6.33 3.17 -13.40
N GLN A 131 5.70 4.34 -13.47
CA GLN A 131 4.67 4.78 -12.54
C GLN A 131 3.26 4.42 -13.01
N LEU A 132 3.09 4.11 -14.30
CA LEU A 132 1.82 3.72 -14.88
C LEU A 132 1.26 2.45 -14.23
N ILE A 133 -0.07 2.38 -14.17
CA ILE A 133 -0.81 1.23 -13.63
C ILE A 133 -0.48 -0.02 -14.45
N SER A 134 -0.39 0.10 -15.78
CA SER A 134 -0.02 -0.98 -16.71
C SER A 134 1.38 -1.56 -16.46
N TYR A 135 2.29 -0.81 -15.82
CA TYR A 135 3.59 -1.32 -15.40
C TYR A 135 3.57 -1.84 -13.96
N ARG A 136 3.02 -1.04 -13.03
CA ARG A 136 3.06 -1.33 -11.59
C ARG A 136 2.20 -2.52 -11.20
N LEU A 137 1.02 -2.67 -11.77
CA LEU A 137 0.09 -3.74 -11.40
C LEU A 137 0.63 -5.13 -11.80
N PRO A 138 1.06 -5.39 -13.05
CA PRO A 138 1.68 -6.68 -13.40
C PRO A 138 2.94 -6.98 -12.58
N LYS A 139 3.75 -5.94 -12.27
CA LYS A 139 4.93 -6.09 -11.40
C LYS A 139 4.56 -6.47 -9.98
N LEU A 140 3.51 -5.87 -9.42
CA LEU A 140 2.98 -6.19 -8.10
C LEU A 140 2.44 -7.63 -8.07
N LEU A 141 1.61 -8.01 -9.04
CA LEU A 141 1.06 -9.36 -9.12
C LEU A 141 2.17 -10.43 -9.20
N ASN A 142 3.23 -10.17 -9.97
CA ASN A 142 4.38 -11.06 -10.04
C ASN A 142 5.15 -11.16 -8.72
N ALA A 143 5.19 -10.10 -7.91
CA ALA A 143 5.89 -10.13 -6.61
C ALA A 143 5.20 -11.04 -5.59
N TYR A 144 3.88 -11.16 -5.67
CA TYR A 144 3.08 -11.97 -4.75
C TYR A 144 2.69 -13.35 -5.31
N GLY A 145 3.03 -13.66 -6.57
CA GLY A 145 2.78 -14.95 -7.21
C GLY A 145 1.30 -15.22 -7.53
N GLU A 146 0.94 -16.49 -7.70
CA GLU A 146 -0.43 -16.96 -8.03
C GLU A 146 -1.39 -16.91 -6.84
N LEU A 147 -1.24 -15.94 -5.94
CA LEU A 147 -2.26 -15.70 -4.92
C LEU A 147 -3.56 -15.28 -5.60
N ASN A 148 -4.64 -16.02 -5.34
CA ASN A 148 -5.97 -15.71 -5.84
C ASN A 148 -6.55 -14.51 -5.11
N PHE A 149 -6.10 -13.31 -5.49
CA PHE A 149 -6.52 -12.04 -4.91
C PHE A 149 -8.02 -11.76 -5.02
N LEU A 150 -8.71 -12.45 -5.93
CA LEU A 150 -10.15 -12.34 -6.11
C LEU A 150 -10.94 -12.92 -4.92
N ASN A 151 -10.38 -13.93 -4.25
CA ASN A 151 -11.04 -14.65 -3.16
C ASN A 151 -10.75 -14.05 -1.77
N LEU A 152 -9.65 -13.31 -1.62
CA LEU A 152 -9.26 -12.66 -0.36
C LEU A 152 -10.26 -11.57 -0.01
N SER A 153 -10.79 -11.48 1.21
CA SER A 153 -11.62 -10.36 1.68
C SER A 153 -10.79 -9.06 1.83
N ALA A 154 -11.44 -7.91 1.98
CA ALA A 154 -10.72 -6.64 2.18
C ALA A 154 -9.88 -6.66 3.47
N THR A 155 -10.37 -7.37 4.50
CA THR A 155 -9.66 -7.62 5.75
C THR A 155 -8.45 -8.54 5.57
N ASP A 156 -8.55 -9.56 4.70
CA ASP A 156 -7.42 -10.44 4.42
C ASP A 156 -6.31 -9.70 3.66
N ILE A 157 -6.70 -8.80 2.75
CA ILE A 157 -5.76 -7.91 2.09
C ILE A 157 -5.07 -7.01 3.12
N THR A 158 -5.81 -6.40 4.06
CA THR A 158 -5.16 -5.61 5.13
C THR A 158 -4.21 -6.46 5.97
N PHE A 159 -4.59 -7.69 6.30
CA PHE A 159 -3.75 -8.59 7.09
C PHE A 159 -2.46 -8.93 6.35
N LEU A 160 -2.50 -9.19 5.05
CA LEU A 160 -1.32 -9.47 4.22
C LEU A 160 -0.28 -8.35 4.31
N PHE A 161 -0.72 -7.09 4.27
CA PHE A 161 0.19 -5.94 4.39
C PHE A 161 0.62 -5.65 5.83
N LEU A 162 -0.11 -6.15 6.84
CA LEU A 162 0.31 -6.09 8.24
C LEU A 162 1.30 -7.20 8.59
N SER A 163 1.14 -8.41 8.03
CA SER A 163 1.97 -9.59 8.31
C SER A 163 3.26 -9.65 7.51
N ALA A 164 3.30 -9.09 6.29
CA ALA A 164 4.52 -8.98 5.47
C ALA A 164 5.60 -8.05 6.06
N ASN A 165 5.30 -7.45 7.22
CA ASN A 165 6.16 -6.55 7.97
C ASN A 165 6.82 -7.23 9.18
N ASN A 166 6.75 -8.57 9.30
CA ASN A 166 7.52 -9.40 10.24
C ASN A 166 8.76 -10.00 9.58
#